data_AF-X0SAM9-F1
#
_entry.id   AF-X0SAM9-F1
#
_cell.length_a   1.000
_cell.length_b   1.000
_cell.length_c   1.000
_cell.angle_alpha   90.00
_cell.angle_beta   90.00
_cell.angle_gamma   90.00
#
_symmetry.space_group_name_H-M   'P 1'
#
loop_
_entity.id
_entity.type
_entity.pdbx_description
1 polymer ?
#
loop_
_entity_poly.entity_id
_entity_poly.type
_entity_poly.pdbx_seq_one_letter_code
_entity_poly.pdbx_strand_id
1 'polypeptide(L)'
;MEDDTEARVQRLSHAEVHRLVYKYIGVNQGYLGDFSYQSHHEFYILLDLEIDPNEYPGTTRQRFMTILHQSPANVQARILEGVLERYPVGSSGLRTQELHDEIRRWIDRLRTGRLVEAPTVRLTSDAVQRALSDAERLLSSGAAVNAVDRIHTALHGYLRLVCDEAGILSRQETPA
;
A
#
# COMPACT_ATOMS: atom_id res chain seq x y z
N MET A 1 3.58 -27.33 -6.97
CA MET A 1 3.74 -27.17 -5.50
C MET A 1 4.76 -26.05 -5.30
N GLU A 2 4.42 -24.84 -5.73
CA GLU A 2 5.31 -23.66 -5.73
C GLU A 2 4.58 -22.38 -5.27
N ASP A 3 3.28 -22.48 -4.96
CA ASP A 3 2.40 -21.35 -4.67
C ASP A 3 2.50 -20.83 -3.21
N ASP A 4 3.05 -21.65 -2.30
CA ASP A 4 2.97 -21.38 -0.85
C ASP A 4 4.19 -20.61 -0.29
N THR A 5 5.27 -20.49 -1.07
CA THR A 5 6.48 -19.75 -0.67
C THR A 5 6.38 -18.27 -1.02
N GLU A 6 5.73 -17.94 -2.14
CA GLU A 6 5.58 -16.57 -2.64
C GLU A 6 4.53 -15.78 -1.82
N ALA A 7 3.44 -16.45 -1.40
CA ALA A 7 2.42 -15.89 -0.52
C ALA A 7 2.95 -15.47 0.88
N ARG A 8 4.04 -16.08 1.35
CA ARG A 8 4.64 -15.81 2.67
C ARG A 8 5.51 -14.55 2.69
N VAL A 9 6.03 -14.10 1.56
CA VAL A 9 6.87 -12.89 1.45
C VAL A 9 6.00 -11.62 1.50
N GLN A 10 4.72 -11.76 1.17
CA GLN A 10 3.82 -10.64 0.88
C GLN A 10 2.82 -10.31 1.98
N ARG A 11 2.78 -11.09 3.06
CA ARG A 11 1.93 -10.85 4.22
C ARG A 11 2.73 -10.30 5.39
N LEU A 12 2.03 -9.79 6.40
CA LEU A 12 2.65 -9.50 7.69
C LEU A 12 3.16 -10.80 8.33
N SER A 13 4.40 -10.77 8.78
CA SER A 13 4.97 -11.80 9.65
C SER A 13 4.30 -11.76 11.02
N HIS A 14 4.40 -12.88 11.75
CA HIS A 14 3.86 -12.96 13.10
C HIS A 14 4.50 -11.93 14.05
N ALA A 15 5.79 -11.62 13.84
CA ALA A 15 6.51 -10.62 14.62
C ALA A 15 5.98 -9.20 14.36
N GLU A 16 5.68 -8.85 13.10
CA GLU A 16 5.10 -7.54 12.76
C GLU A 16 3.69 -7.38 13.33
N VAL A 17 2.84 -8.41 13.22
CA VAL A 17 1.50 -8.40 13.85
C VAL A 17 1.61 -8.21 15.36
N HIS A 18 2.49 -8.95 16.02
CA HIS A 18 2.69 -8.85 17.46
C HIS A 18 3.27 -7.47 17.84
N ARG A 19 4.17 -6.91 17.03
CA ARG A 19 4.72 -5.58 17.25
C ARG A 19 3.63 -4.51 17.12
N LEU A 20 2.82 -4.54 16.07
CA LEU A 20 1.69 -3.61 15.89
C LEU A 20 0.77 -3.62 17.12
N VAL A 21 0.32 -4.81 17.51
CA VAL A 21 -0.67 -5.00 18.58
C VAL A 21 -0.13 -4.55 19.94
N TYR A 22 1.08 -5.00 20.31
CA TYR A 22 1.59 -4.76 21.66
C TYR A 22 2.43 -3.49 21.80
N LYS A 23 3.01 -2.96 20.72
CA LYS A 23 3.90 -1.79 20.76
C LYS A 23 3.29 -0.52 20.18
N TYR A 24 2.26 -0.60 19.31
CA TYR A 24 1.62 0.58 18.74
C TYR A 24 0.18 0.78 19.23
N ILE A 25 -0.65 -0.25 19.10
CA ILE A 25 -2.06 -0.19 19.53
C ILE A 25 -2.14 -0.23 21.07
N GLY A 26 -1.46 -1.20 21.67
CA GLY A 26 -1.51 -1.50 23.09
C GLY A 26 -2.54 -2.58 23.42
N VAL A 27 -2.36 -3.26 24.55
CA VAL A 27 -3.28 -4.31 25.04
C VAL A 27 -3.46 -4.14 26.54
N ASN A 28 -4.70 -4.25 27.01
CA ASN A 28 -5.02 -4.27 28.44
C ASN A 28 -6.00 -5.42 28.74
N GLN A 29 -5.62 -6.35 29.64
CA GLN A 29 -6.43 -7.50 30.05
C GLN A 29 -7.05 -8.31 28.88
N GLY A 30 -6.33 -8.40 27.76
CA GLY A 30 -6.78 -9.12 26.57
C GLY A 30 -7.59 -8.28 25.57
N TYR A 31 -7.97 -7.05 25.92
CA TYR A 31 -8.59 -6.09 25.00
C TYR A 31 -7.55 -5.33 24.20
N LEU A 32 -7.87 -5.09 22.92
CA LEU A 32 -7.03 -4.36 21.98
C LEU A 32 -7.23 -2.85 22.14
N GLY A 33 -6.19 -2.11 22.54
CA GLY A 33 -6.25 -0.66 22.68
C GLY A 33 -7.46 -0.18 23.50
N ASP A 34 -8.27 0.67 22.87
CA ASP A 34 -9.55 1.18 23.37
C ASP A 34 -10.77 0.53 22.66
N PHE A 35 -10.57 -0.60 21.98
CA PHE A 35 -11.65 -1.30 21.29
C PHE A 35 -12.61 -1.99 22.25
N SER A 36 -13.87 -1.60 22.15
CA SER A 36 -15.02 -2.41 22.57
C SER A 36 -15.38 -3.41 21.47
N TYR A 37 -16.27 -4.37 21.76
CA TYR A 37 -16.80 -5.25 20.71
C TYR A 37 -17.50 -4.49 19.59
N GLN A 38 -18.26 -3.43 19.93
CA GLN A 38 -18.95 -2.60 18.95
C GLN A 38 -17.97 -1.81 18.09
N SER A 39 -17.06 -1.06 18.71
CA SER A 39 -16.09 -0.25 17.96
C SER A 39 -15.09 -1.11 17.16
N HIS A 40 -14.89 -2.38 17.55
CA HIS A 40 -14.10 -3.34 16.76
C HIS A 40 -14.82 -3.77 15.49
N HIS A 41 -16.14 -3.99 15.54
CA HIS A 41 -16.95 -4.28 14.36
C HIS A 41 -17.08 -3.05 13.45
N GLU A 42 -17.40 -1.89 14.01
CA GLU A 42 -17.52 -0.62 13.26
C GLU A 42 -16.22 -0.24 12.53
N PHE A 43 -15.07 -0.58 13.10
CA PHE A 43 -13.78 -0.33 12.46
C PHE A 43 -13.66 -0.98 11.07
N TYR A 44 -14.14 -2.21 10.88
CA TYR A 44 -14.10 -2.85 9.57
C TYR A 44 -15.13 -2.25 8.61
N ILE A 45 -16.29 -1.84 9.11
CA ILE A 45 -17.32 -1.13 8.32
C ILE A 45 -16.78 0.20 7.79
N LEU A 46 -16.13 1.00 8.65
CA LEU A 46 -15.56 2.29 8.24
C LEU A 46 -14.45 2.13 7.19
N LEU A 47 -13.77 0.99 7.21
CA LEU A 47 -12.79 0.62 6.20
C LEU A 47 -13.41 0.00 4.95
N ASP A 48 -14.75 -0.12 4.85
CA ASP A 48 -15.44 -0.79 3.75
C ASP A 48 -14.86 -2.20 3.48
N LEU A 49 -14.78 -2.97 4.57
CA LEU A 49 -14.38 -4.38 4.58
C LEU A 49 -15.55 -5.23 5.06
N GLU A 50 -15.93 -6.23 4.26
CA GLU A 50 -16.94 -7.23 4.62
C GLU A 50 -16.36 -8.25 5.62
N ILE A 51 -16.03 -7.77 6.82
CA ILE A 51 -15.47 -8.58 7.91
C ILE A 51 -16.30 -8.34 9.16
N ASP A 52 -16.96 -9.39 9.67
CA ASP A 52 -17.55 -9.36 11.01
C ASP A 52 -16.61 -10.01 12.03
N PRO A 53 -15.99 -9.25 12.95
CA PRO A 53 -15.14 -9.83 13.98
C PRO A 53 -15.87 -10.75 14.95
N ASN A 54 -17.20 -10.72 15.02
CA ASN A 54 -17.98 -11.59 15.90
C ASN A 54 -18.02 -13.05 15.44
N GLU A 55 -17.72 -13.31 14.18
CA GLU A 55 -17.57 -14.67 13.64
C GLU A 55 -16.32 -15.39 14.16
N TYR A 56 -15.40 -14.64 14.79
CA TYR A 56 -14.15 -15.17 15.32
C TYR A 56 -14.21 -15.36 16.85
N PRO A 57 -13.65 -16.46 17.38
CA PRO A 57 -13.66 -16.71 18.82
C PRO A 57 -12.66 -15.81 19.58
N GLY A 58 -12.94 -15.57 20.86
CA GLY A 58 -12.03 -14.91 21.79
C GLY A 58 -12.23 -13.40 21.94
N THR A 59 -11.25 -12.77 22.59
CA THR A 59 -11.18 -11.33 22.89
C THR A 59 -10.96 -10.47 21.64
N THR A 60 -11.21 -9.16 21.72
CA THR A 60 -10.97 -8.22 20.60
C THR A 60 -9.54 -8.31 20.06
N ARG A 61 -8.54 -8.48 20.94
CA ARG A 61 -7.15 -8.73 20.52
C ARG A 61 -7.00 -10.02 19.72
N GLN A 62 -7.54 -11.13 20.21
CA GLN A 62 -7.43 -12.44 19.54
C GLN A 62 -8.10 -12.39 18.17
N ARG A 63 -9.31 -11.84 18.11
CA ARG A 63 -10.06 -11.65 16.86
C ARG A 63 -9.27 -10.80 15.87
N PHE A 64 -8.79 -9.63 16.29
CA PHE A 64 -8.01 -8.74 15.44
C PHE A 64 -6.74 -9.41 14.89
N MET A 65 -5.98 -10.11 15.73
CA MET A 65 -4.79 -10.84 15.30
C MET A 65 -5.12 -11.94 14.30
N THR A 66 -6.19 -12.71 14.54
CA THR A 66 -6.64 -13.77 13.62
C THR A 66 -7.06 -13.19 12.27
N ILE A 67 -7.92 -12.18 12.28
CA ILE A 67 -8.39 -11.48 11.08
C ILE A 67 -7.22 -10.93 10.29
N LEU A 68 -6.34 -10.16 10.94
CA LEU A 68 -5.20 -9.55 10.27
C LEU A 68 -4.28 -10.62 9.66
N HIS A 69 -4.02 -11.73 10.37
CA HIS A 69 -3.13 -12.79 9.86
C HIS A 69 -3.73 -13.58 8.68
N GLN A 70 -5.03 -13.84 8.70
CA GLN A 70 -5.74 -14.58 7.65
C GLN A 70 -6.08 -13.72 6.44
N SER A 71 -6.14 -12.40 6.62
CA SER A 71 -6.48 -11.46 5.55
C SER A 71 -5.45 -11.44 4.41
N PRO A 72 -5.89 -11.26 3.15
CA PRO A 72 -5.00 -10.97 2.02
C PRO A 72 -4.15 -9.70 2.23
N ALA A 73 -3.01 -9.59 1.54
CA ALA A 73 -2.05 -8.49 1.73
C ALA A 73 -2.66 -7.09 1.55
N ASN A 74 -3.51 -6.90 0.54
CA ASN A 74 -4.23 -5.64 0.32
C ASN A 74 -5.19 -5.29 1.47
N VAL A 75 -5.86 -6.30 2.04
CA VAL A 75 -6.75 -6.12 3.21
C VAL A 75 -5.93 -5.82 4.45
N GLN A 76 -4.79 -6.49 4.66
CA GLN A 76 -3.85 -6.18 5.74
C GLN A 76 -3.39 -4.72 5.68
N ALA A 77 -3.05 -4.22 4.48
CA ALA A 77 -2.66 -2.83 4.26
C ALA A 77 -3.77 -1.84 4.66
N ARG A 78 -5.03 -2.08 4.23
CA ARG A 78 -6.19 -1.25 4.63
C ARG A 78 -6.41 -1.26 6.14
N ILE A 79 -6.27 -2.42 6.79
CA ILE A 79 -6.39 -2.53 8.25
C ILE A 79 -5.29 -1.71 8.95
N LEU A 80 -4.04 -1.80 8.49
CA LEU A 80 -2.92 -1.02 9.05
C LEU A 80 -3.15 0.48 8.87
N GLU A 81 -3.64 0.94 7.72
CA GLU A 81 -4.00 2.34 7.48
C GLU A 81 -5.07 2.84 8.45
N GLY A 82 -6.15 2.07 8.62
CA GLY A 82 -7.18 2.38 9.60
C GLY A 82 -6.64 2.43 11.04
N VAL A 83 -5.69 1.57 11.38
CA VAL A 83 -5.01 1.61 12.69
C VAL A 83 -4.21 2.91 12.85
N LEU A 84 -3.44 3.33 11.84
CA LEU A 84 -2.66 4.58 11.92
C LEU A 84 -3.57 5.81 12.01
N GLU A 85 -4.71 5.80 11.33
CA GLU A 85 -5.71 6.86 11.43
C GLU A 85 -6.37 6.90 12.81
N ARG A 86 -6.79 5.74 13.34
CA ARG A 86 -7.41 5.63 14.66
C ARG A 86 -6.46 5.99 15.80
N TYR A 87 -5.17 5.72 15.63
CA TYR A 87 -4.14 5.93 16.66
C TYR A 87 -3.05 6.91 16.20
N PRO A 88 -3.34 8.22 16.11
CA PRO A 88 -2.37 9.21 15.64
C PRO A 88 -1.08 9.24 16.47
N VAL A 89 0.02 9.58 15.82
CA VAL A 89 1.32 9.81 16.47
C VAL A 89 1.18 10.83 17.61
N GLY A 90 1.80 10.54 18.75
CA GLY A 90 1.75 11.39 19.94
C GLY A 90 0.48 11.24 20.79
N SER A 91 -0.55 10.51 20.34
CA SER A 91 -1.75 10.26 21.15
C SER A 91 -1.49 9.40 22.39
N SER A 92 -0.36 8.69 22.45
CA SER A 92 0.21 8.11 23.67
C SER A 92 1.71 7.89 23.52
N GLY A 93 2.39 7.56 24.61
CA GLY A 93 3.82 7.20 24.60
C GLY A 93 4.18 5.97 23.75
N LEU A 94 3.19 5.16 23.33
CA LEU A 94 3.42 4.03 22.43
C LEU A 94 3.49 4.44 20.95
N ARG A 95 2.85 5.55 20.58
CA ARG A 95 2.65 5.95 19.16
C ARG A 95 3.70 6.96 18.76
N THR A 96 4.93 6.48 18.65
CA THR A 96 6.06 7.30 18.21
C THR A 96 6.08 7.43 16.69
N GLN A 97 6.76 8.47 16.20
CA GLN A 97 6.91 8.70 14.76
C GLN A 97 7.67 7.53 14.09
N GLU A 98 8.68 7.00 14.76
CA GLU A 98 9.54 5.92 14.25
C GLU A 98 8.74 4.63 14.00
N LEU A 99 7.88 4.25 14.94
CA LEU A 99 7.07 3.04 14.81
C LEU A 99 5.93 3.23 13.79
N HIS A 100 5.35 4.43 13.72
CA HIS A 100 4.41 4.78 12.67
C HIS A 100 5.05 4.67 11.28
N ASP A 101 6.27 5.17 11.10
CA ASP A 101 6.99 5.09 9.83
C ASP A 101 7.41 3.64 9.50
N GLU A 102 7.71 2.82 10.52
CA GLU A 102 7.89 1.37 10.36
C GLU A 102 6.63 0.69 9.84
N ILE A 103 5.47 1.01 10.41
CA ILE A 103 4.18 0.47 9.97
C ILE A 103 3.86 0.91 8.53
N ARG A 104 4.18 2.17 8.16
CA ARG A 104 4.04 2.64 6.78
C ARG A 104 4.88 1.83 5.79
N ARG A 105 6.12 1.49 6.15
CA ARG A 105 6.95 0.60 5.31
C ARG A 105 6.32 -0.79 5.12
N TRP A 106 5.61 -1.31 6.13
CA TRP A 106 4.85 -2.55 5.97
C TRP A 106 3.69 -2.37 5.00
N ILE A 107 2.91 -1.28 5.12
CA ILE A 107 1.82 -0.95 4.19
C ILE A 107 2.34 -0.89 2.75
N ASP A 108 3.45 -0.19 2.51
CA ASP A 108 4.07 -0.08 1.19
C ASP A 108 4.46 -1.46 0.65
N ARG A 109 5.10 -2.29 1.48
CA ARG A 109 5.46 -3.68 1.11
C ARG A 109 4.23 -4.51 0.73
N LEU A 110 3.17 -4.42 1.52
CA LEU A 110 1.93 -5.17 1.28
C LEU A 110 1.21 -4.73 -0.01
N ARG A 111 1.31 -3.44 -0.37
CA ARG A 111 0.74 -2.87 -1.61
C ARG A 111 1.58 -3.16 -2.84
N THR A 112 2.90 -3.19 -2.71
CA THR A 112 3.85 -3.43 -3.82
C THR A 112 3.93 -4.92 -4.23
N GLY A 113 3.12 -5.79 -3.62
CA GLY A 113 3.05 -7.22 -3.91
C GLY A 113 2.66 -7.60 -5.35
N ARG A 114 2.33 -6.63 -6.19
CA ARG A 114 2.38 -6.79 -7.63
C ARG A 114 3.63 -6.09 -8.16
N LEU A 115 4.78 -6.75 -8.04
CA LEU A 115 5.82 -6.52 -9.04
C LEU A 115 5.23 -7.03 -10.36
N VAL A 116 4.60 -6.14 -11.13
CA VAL A 116 5.07 -6.07 -12.52
C VAL A 116 6.54 -5.81 -12.33
N GLU A 117 7.41 -6.76 -12.68
CA GLU A 117 8.85 -6.52 -12.69
C GLU A 117 9.03 -5.12 -13.22
N ALA A 118 9.48 -4.19 -12.37
CA ALA A 118 9.86 -2.90 -12.88
C ALA A 118 10.90 -3.27 -13.94
N PRO A 119 10.64 -3.02 -15.24
CA PRO A 119 11.68 -3.26 -16.23
C PRO A 119 12.88 -2.57 -15.63
N THR A 120 14.02 -3.26 -15.62
CA THR A 120 15.26 -2.61 -15.24
C THR A 120 15.38 -1.50 -16.25
N VAL A 121 14.93 -0.31 -15.87
CA VAL A 121 15.01 0.86 -16.71
C VAL A 121 16.50 1.06 -16.71
N ARG A 122 17.13 0.59 -17.78
CA ARG A 122 18.41 1.12 -18.19
C ARG A 122 18.12 2.60 -18.38
N LEU A 123 18.38 3.33 -17.31
CA LEU A 123 18.11 4.73 -17.09
C LEU A 123 19.07 5.50 -18.00
N THR A 124 18.89 5.38 -19.32
CA THR A 124 19.80 5.90 -20.34
C THR A 124 19.11 6.20 -21.66
N SER A 125 17.81 6.47 -21.70
CA SER A 125 17.30 7.19 -22.86
C SER A 125 17.40 8.67 -22.57
N ASP A 126 18.39 9.33 -23.17
CA ASP A 126 18.51 10.79 -23.22
C ASP A 126 17.19 11.46 -23.62
N ALA A 127 16.27 10.74 -24.27
CA ALA A 127 14.93 11.20 -24.59
C ALA A 127 14.06 11.41 -23.34
N VAL A 128 14.17 10.56 -22.31
CA VAL A 128 13.39 10.68 -21.06
C VAL A 128 13.90 11.84 -20.22
N GLN A 129 15.22 12.01 -20.09
CA GLN A 129 15.80 13.17 -19.39
C GLN A 129 15.47 14.49 -20.10
N ARG A 130 15.49 14.50 -21.44
CA ARG A 130 15.07 15.68 -22.23
C ARG A 130 13.59 15.99 -22.03
N ALA A 131 12.72 14.98 -22.06
CA ALA A 131 11.28 15.17 -21.85
C ALA A 131 10.95 15.72 -20.45
N LEU A 132 11.65 15.25 -19.40
CA LEU A 132 11.50 15.76 -18.04
C LEU A 132 12.02 17.19 -17.89
N SER A 133 13.20 17.50 -18.47
CA SER A 133 13.78 18.85 -18.44
C SER A 133 12.91 19.86 -19.19
N ASP A 134 12.31 19.47 -20.30
CA ASP A 134 11.39 20.31 -21.06
C ASP A 134 10.08 20.53 -20.31
N ALA A 135 9.56 19.52 -19.60
CA ALA A 135 8.38 19.66 -18.75
C ALA A 135 8.62 20.64 -17.59
N GLU A 136 9.79 20.57 -16.95
CA GLU A 136 10.18 21.47 -15.86
C GLU A 136 10.30 22.94 -16.32
N ARG A 137 10.87 23.17 -17.51
CA ARG A 137 10.90 24.50 -18.14
C ARG A 137 9.52 25.06 -18.45
N LEU A 138 8.57 24.22 -18.85
CA LEU A 138 7.20 24.65 -19.19
C LEU A 138 6.32 24.88 -17.97
N LEU A 139 6.54 24.12 -16.89
CA LEU A 139 5.90 24.37 -15.60
C LEU A 139 6.34 25.72 -15.02
N SER A 140 7.59 26.11 -15.26
CA SER A 140 8.14 27.38 -14.80
C SER A 140 7.59 28.62 -15.56
N SER A 141 6.94 28.44 -16.72
CA SER A 141 6.42 29.54 -17.54
C SER A 141 4.90 29.75 -17.45
N GLY A 142 4.21 29.05 -16.54
CA GLY A 142 2.80 29.31 -16.21
C GLY A 142 1.77 28.64 -17.13
N ALA A 143 2.15 27.69 -17.98
CA ALA A 143 1.23 26.95 -18.85
C ALA A 143 0.95 25.51 -18.34
N ALA A 144 0.34 25.40 -17.16
CA ALA A 144 0.15 24.13 -16.44
C ALA A 144 -0.65 23.07 -17.23
N VAL A 145 -1.58 23.47 -18.09
CA VAL A 145 -2.40 22.54 -18.91
C VAL A 145 -1.55 21.84 -19.98
N ASN A 146 -0.62 22.57 -20.61
CA ASN A 146 0.27 22.02 -21.65
C ASN A 146 1.37 21.13 -21.06
N ALA A 147 1.72 21.32 -19.78
CA ALA A 147 2.68 20.46 -19.09
C ALA A 147 2.12 19.05 -18.85
N VAL A 148 0.82 18.94 -18.53
CA VAL A 148 0.14 17.66 -18.33
C VAL A 148 0.10 16.84 -19.62
N ASP A 149 -0.24 17.46 -20.75
CA ASP A 149 -0.27 16.79 -22.06
C ASP A 149 1.12 16.28 -22.50
N ARG A 150 2.18 17.02 -22.16
CA ARG A 150 3.56 16.59 -22.43
C ARG A 150 4.04 15.47 -21.51
N ILE A 151 3.68 15.51 -20.22
CA ILE A 151 3.95 14.40 -19.30
C ILE A 151 3.19 13.14 -19.75
N HIS A 152 1.93 13.28 -20.16
CA HIS A 152 1.13 12.20 -20.72
C HIS A 152 1.80 11.62 -21.97
N THR A 153 2.23 12.48 -22.91
CA THR A 153 2.90 12.05 -24.15
C THR A 153 4.21 11.33 -23.87
N ALA A 154 5.02 11.84 -22.93
CA ALA A 154 6.28 11.21 -22.54
C ALA A 154 6.05 9.85 -21.86
N LEU A 155 5.07 9.76 -20.96
CA LEU A 155 4.67 8.52 -20.31
C LEU A 155 4.15 7.50 -21.32
N HIS A 156 3.32 7.93 -22.26
CA HIS A 156 2.78 7.09 -23.33
C HIS A 156 3.90 6.52 -24.22
N GLY A 157 4.85 7.37 -24.64
CA GLY A 157 6.01 6.92 -25.41
C GLY A 157 6.89 5.93 -24.65
N TYR A 158 7.13 6.19 -23.37
CA TYR A 158 7.89 5.28 -22.51
C TYR A 158 7.18 3.93 -22.30
N LEU A 159 5.87 3.95 -22.05
CA LEU A 159 5.07 2.74 -21.88
C LEU A 159 5.09 1.87 -23.14
N ARG A 160 5.04 2.47 -24.33
CA ARG A 160 5.17 1.73 -25.60
C ARG A 160 6.52 1.07 -25.73
N LEU A 161 7.60 1.79 -25.44
CA LEU A 161 8.96 1.23 -25.47
C LEU A 161 9.07 0.00 -24.54
N VAL A 162 8.58 0.13 -23.30
CA VAL A 162 8.58 -0.97 -22.32
C VAL A 162 7.74 -2.15 -22.79
N CYS A 163 6.56 -1.91 -23.38
CA CYS A 163 5.73 -2.96 -23.93
C CYS A 163 6.43 -3.68 -25.10
N ASP A 164 7.07 -2.95 -26.00
CA ASP A 164 7.80 -3.52 -27.13
C ASP A 164 9.01 -4.36 -26.66
N GLU A 165 9.78 -3.87 -25.69
CA GLU A 165 10.91 -4.60 -25.09
C GLU A 165 10.46 -5.88 -24.36
N ALA A 166 9.26 -5.85 -23.75
CA ALA A 166 8.67 -7.01 -23.08
C ALA A 166 7.93 -7.98 -24.03
N GLY A 167 7.92 -7.71 -25.35
CA GLY A 167 7.18 -8.52 -26.33
C GLY A 167 5.66 -8.43 -26.21
N ILE A 168 5.14 -7.39 -25.54
CA ILE A 168 3.72 -7.15 -25.33
C ILE A 168 3.17 -6.36 -26.54
N LEU A 169 2.37 -7.02 -27.37
CA LEU A 169 1.74 -6.40 -28.53
C LEU A 169 0.72 -5.34 -28.08
N SER A 170 1.06 -4.06 -28.25
CA SER A 170 0.09 -2.98 -28.09
C SER A 170 -0.84 -2.92 -29.32
N ARG A 171 -2.16 -3.06 -29.11
CA ARG A 171 -3.15 -2.89 -30.17
C ARG A 171 -3.14 -1.41 -30.58
N GLN A 172 -2.69 -1.13 -31.80
CA GLN A 172 -2.78 0.20 -32.39
C GLN A 172 -4.25 0.52 -32.69
N GLU A 173 -4.75 1.67 -32.23
CA GLU A 173 -5.93 2.27 -32.85
C GLU A 173 -5.50 2.71 -34.26
N THR A 174 -6.11 2.10 -35.28
CA THR A 174 -5.91 2.51 -36.67
C THR A 174 -6.60 3.87 -36.83
N PRO A 175 -5.89 4.94 -37.23
CA PRO A 175 -6.57 6.18 -37.55
C PRO A 175 -7.45 5.95 -38.79
N ALA A 176 -8.72 6.36 -38.68
CA ALA A 176 -9.70 6.35 -39.76
C ALA A 176 -9.34 7.32 -40.88
#